data_AF-A0A520J9A2-F1
#
_entry.id   AF-A0A520J9A2-F1
#
_cell.length_a   1.000
_cell.length_b   1.000
_cell.length_c   1.000
_cell.angle_alpha   90.00
_cell.angle_beta   90.00
_cell.angle_gamma   90.00
#
_symmetry.space_group_name_H-M   'P 1'
#
loop_
_entity.id
_entity.type
_entity.pdbx_description
1 polymer ?
#
loop_
_entity_poly.entity_id
_entity_poly.type
_entity_poly.pdbx_seq_one_letter_code
_entity_poly.pdbx_strand_id
1 'polypeptide(L)' 'VIGAMTGVMGSLAALEAMRSIVGFGEDSAGKLLLVDALAFRFRTILLPKDPGCSGCG' A
#
# COMPACT_ATOMS: atom_id res chain seq x y z
N VAL A 1 -20.27 -7.72 1.00
CA VAL A 1 -18.92 -7.65 0.39
C VAL A 1 -18.91 -6.55 -0.65
N ILE A 2 -17.93 -5.64 -0.63
CA ILE A 2 -17.77 -4.64 -1.70
C ILE A 2 -16.85 -5.22 -2.78
N GLY A 3 -17.40 -6.06 -3.67
CA GLY A 3 -16.60 -6.84 -4.64
C GLY A 3 -15.72 -5.98 -5.56
N ALA A 4 -16.18 -4.78 -5.91
CA ALA A 4 -15.40 -3.83 -6.69
C ALA A 4 -14.13 -3.37 -5.96
N MET A 5 -14.16 -3.21 -4.63
CA MET A 5 -13.00 -2.77 -3.85
C MET A 5 -11.86 -3.79 -3.90
N THR A 6 -12.17 -5.08 -3.86
CA THR A 6 -11.18 -6.14 -4.06
C THR A 6 -10.47 -6.03 -5.40
N GLY A 7 -11.19 -5.69 -6.48
CA GLY A 7 -10.59 -5.43 -7.79
C GLY A 7 -9.65 -4.22 -7.78
N VAL A 8 -10.07 -3.11 -7.16
CA VAL A 8 -9.23 -1.90 -7.03
C VAL A 8 -7.96 -2.20 -6.24
N MET A 9 -8.06 -2.88 -5.09
CA MET A 9 -6.89 -3.21 -4.26
C MET A 9 -5.94 -4.17 -5.00
N GLY A 10 -6.47 -5.16 -5.72
CA GLY A 10 -5.67 -6.07 -6.53
C GLY A 10 -4.91 -5.37 -7.65
N SER A 11 -5.57 -4.46 -8.38
CA SER A 11 -4.92 -3.67 -9.44
C SER A 11 -3.82 -2.76 -8.91
N LEU A 12 -4.02 -2.13 -7.74
CA LEU A 12 -2.99 -1.32 -7.09
C LEU A 12 -1.79 -2.19 -6.66
N ALA A 13 -2.03 -3.35 -6.05
CA ALA A 13 -0.97 -4.27 -5.67
C ALA A 13 -0.17 -4.79 -6.88
N ALA A 14 -0.86 -5.09 -8.00
CA ALA A 14 -0.21 -5.49 -9.24
C ALA A 14 0.67 -4.37 -9.81
N LEU A 15 0.20 -3.12 -9.76
CA LEU A 15 0.99 -1.96 -10.17
C LEU A 15 2.24 -1.79 -9.31
N GLU A 16 2.13 -1.95 -7.99
CA GLU A 16 3.28 -1.91 -7.07
C GLU A 16 4.30 -3.00 -7.37
N ALA A 17 3.84 -4.22 -7.66
CA ALA A 17 4.71 -5.32 -8.04
C ALA A 17 5.45 -5.02 -9.35
N MET A 18 4.74 -4.55 -10.37
CA MET A 18 5.36 -4.10 -11.63
C MET A 18 6.38 -2.99 -11.39
N ARG A 19 6.03 -2.02 -10.53
CA ARG A 19 6.90 -0.90 -10.18
C ARG A 19 8.20 -1.38 -9.54
N SER A 20 8.12 -2.31 -8.60
CA SER A 20 9.28 -2.90 -7.94
C SER A 20 10.17 -3.72 -8.88
N ILE A 21 9.59 -4.38 -9.88
CA ILE A 21 10.35 -5.23 -10.82
C ILE A 21 11.03 -4.37 -11.89
N VAL A 22 10.32 -3.38 -12.43
CA VAL A 22 10.79 -2.56 -13.56
C VAL A 22 11.60 -1.34 -13.10
N GLY A 23 11.38 -0.86 -11.87
CA GLY A 23 12.14 0.25 -11.29
C GLY A 23 11.69 1.63 -11.77
N PHE A 24 10.39 1.85 -11.97
CA PHE A 24 9.84 3.18 -12.30
C PHE A 24 9.19 3.85 -11.09
N GLY A 25 9.03 5.18 -11.10
CA GLY A 25 8.36 5.90 -10.02
C GLY A 25 9.11 5.90 -8.68
N GLU A 26 8.45 6.39 -7.63
CA GLU A 26 9.01 6.43 -6.28
C GLU A 26 8.72 5.16 -5.49
N ASP A 27 9.65 4.77 -4.63
CA ASP A 27 9.41 3.67 -3.70
C ASP A 27 8.30 4.02 -2.70
N SER A 28 7.45 3.02 -2.43
CA SER A 28 6.36 3.09 -1.45
C SER A 28 6.65 2.24 -0.21
N ALA A 29 7.83 1.63 -0.11
CA ALA A 29 8.32 1.10 1.15
C ALA A 29 8.24 2.17 2.25
N GLY A 30 7.78 1.77 3.43
CA GLY A 30 7.55 2.69 4.55
C GLY A 30 6.36 3.62 4.39
N LYS A 31 5.50 3.44 3.37
CA LYS A 31 4.23 4.15 3.19
C LYS A 31 3.07 3.16 3.27
N LEU A 32 1.99 3.53 3.94
CA LEU A 32 0.76 2.75 4.02
C LEU A 32 -0.40 3.54 3.40
N LEU A 33 -0.97 3.01 2.32
CA LEU A 33 -2.19 3.54 1.71
C LEU A 33 -3.41 3.05 2.50
N LEU A 34 -4.18 3.98 3.03
CA LEU A 34 -5.46 3.73 3.69
C LEU A 34 -6.59 4.16 2.77
N VAL A 35 -7.54 3.25 2.57
CA VAL A 35 -8.71 3.48 1.72
C VAL A 35 -9.97 3.37 2.56
N ASP A 36 -10.63 4.50 2.76
CA ASP A 36 -11.93 4.61 3.42
C ASP A 36 -13.01 4.53 2.34
N ALA A 37 -13.60 3.35 2.18
CA ALA A 37 -14.62 3.10 1.16
C ALA A 37 -15.97 3.76 1.48
N LEU A 38 -16.23 4.13 2.74
CA LEU A 38 -17.49 4.74 3.15
C LEU A 38 -17.49 6.25 2.86
N ALA A 39 -16.40 6.93 3.20
CA ALA A 39 -16.23 8.36 2.92
C ALA A 39 -15.52 8.64 1.59
N PHE A 40 -15.13 7.60 0.86
CA PHE A 40 -14.38 7.66 -0.40
C PHE A 40 -13.10 8.50 -0.30
N ARG A 41 -12.26 8.19 0.69
CA ARG A 41 -10.98 8.88 0.94
C ARG A 41 -9.79 7.96 0.79
N PHE A 42 -8.75 8.48 0.16
CA PHE A 42 -7.45 7.85 0.04
C PHE A 42 -6.45 8.71 0.80
N ARG A 43 -5.73 8.10 1.75
CA ARG A 43 -4.68 8.80 2.49
C ARG A 43 -3.48 7.88 2.64
N THR A 44 -2.30 8.45 2.49
CA THR A 44 -1.05 7.73 2.72
C THR A 44 -0.46 8.22 4.03
N ILE A 45 -0.03 7.28 4.87
CA ILE A 45 0.72 7.57 6.09
C ILE A 45 2.12 6.98 6.01
N LEU A 46 3.06 7.56 6.74
CA LEU A 46 4.38 6.97 6.92
C LEU A 46 4.30 5.87 7.97
N LEU A 47 4.91 4.73 7.66
CA LEU A 47 5.04 3.58 8.55
C LEU A 47 6.53 3.38 8.88
N PRO A 48 7.03 4.02 9.95
CA PRO A 48 8.40 3.85 10.37
C PRO A 48 8.64 2.44 10.88
N LYS A 49 9.88 1.98 10.75
CA LYS A 49 10.34 0.72 11.33
C LYS A 49 10.31 0.83 12.86
N ASP A 50 9.79 -0.19 13.53
CA ASP A 50 9.81 -0.28 14.99
C ASP A 50 11.10 -0.99 15.47
N PRO A 51 11.98 -0.30 16.21
CA PRO A 51 13.22 -0.89 16.70
C PRO A 51 12.99 -2.03 17.71
N GLY A 52 11.81 -2.13 18.31
CA GLY A 52 11.41 -3.23 19.19
C GLY A 52 10.85 -4.45 18.45
N CYS A 53 10.72 -4.40 17.11
CA CYS A 53 10.06 -5.46 16.35
C CYS A 53 10.93 -6.73 16.29
N SER A 54 10.41 -7.85 16.80
CA SER A 54 11.09 -9.14 16.76
C SER A 54 11.29 -9.73 15.35
N GLY A 55 10.59 -9.19 14.34
CA GLY A 55 10.66 -9.66 12.96
C GLY A 55 11.61 -8.86 12.08
N CYS A 56 11.58 -7.54 12.17
CA CYS A 56 12.35 -6.68 11.28
C CYS A 56 13.42 -5.82 11.96
N GLY A 57 13.36 -5.59 13.28
CA GLY A 57 14.38 -4.91 14.11
C GLY A 57 15.01 -3.67 13.49
#